data_AF-A0AAN4WGC1-F1
#
_entry.id   AF-A0AAN4WGC1-F1
#
_cell.length_a   1.000
_cell.length_b   1.000
_cell.length_c   1.000
_cell.angle_alpha   90.00
_cell.angle_beta   90.00
_cell.angle_gamma   90.00
#
_symmetry.space_group_name_H-M   'P 1'
#
loop_
_entity.id
_entity.type
_entity.pdbx_description
1 polymer ?
#
loop_
_entity_poly.entity_id
_entity_poly.type
_entity_poly.pdbx_seq_one_letter_code
_entity_poly.pdbx_strand_id
1 'polypeptide(L)' 'MQYETTDWRARAVKYLQQYTRAMRDVIERFVELFWDQDVADEENLIAFENYESELETAYTY' A
#
# COMPACT_ATOMS: atom_id res chain seq x y z
N MET A 1 2.77 21.80 -13.03
CA MET A 1 1.49 21.35 -12.46
C MET A 1 1.74 19.98 -11.86
N GLN A 2 1.73 19.87 -10.53
CA GLN A 2 2.03 18.62 -9.77
C GLN A 2 1.00 18.42 -8.63
N TYR A 3 -0.24 18.85 -8.84
CA TYR A 3 -1.24 18.88 -7.76
C TYR A 3 -2.15 17.64 -7.71
N GLU A 4 -2.20 16.81 -8.76
CA GLU A 4 -3.10 15.63 -8.79
C GLU A 4 -2.43 14.33 -8.34
N THR A 5 -1.13 14.16 -8.58
CA THR A 5 -0.41 12.92 -8.23
C THR A 5 -0.24 12.70 -6.73
N THR A 6 -0.27 13.76 -5.94
CA THR A 6 0.00 13.68 -4.49
C THR A 6 -1.23 13.25 -3.70
N ASP A 7 -2.42 13.57 -4.20
CA ASP A 7 -3.65 13.42 -3.41
C ASP A 7 -4.11 11.96 -3.36
N TRP A 8 -4.05 11.25 -4.49
CA TRP A 8 -4.37 9.82 -4.52
C TRP A 8 -3.37 8.99 -3.72
N ARG A 9 -2.07 9.30 -3.81
CA ARG A 9 -1.02 8.58 -3.06
C ARG A 9 -1.20 8.78 -1.56
N ALA A 10 -1.48 10.00 -1.12
CA ALA A 10 -1.75 10.29 0.28
C ALA A 10 -3.03 9.58 0.78
N ARG A 11 -4.08 9.51 -0.06
CA ARG A 11 -5.30 8.74 0.23
C ARG A 11 -5.00 7.26 0.41
N ALA A 12 -4.27 6.66 -0.53
CA ALA A 12 -3.90 5.25 -0.51
C ALA A 12 -3.08 4.89 0.75
N VAL A 13 -2.04 5.69 1.05
CA VAL A 13 -1.23 5.51 2.27
C VAL A 13 -2.09 5.60 3.53
N LYS A 14 -2.97 6.61 3.61
CA LYS A 14 -3.85 6.78 4.76
C LYS A 14 -4.84 5.62 4.91
N TYR A 15 -5.37 5.11 3.81
CA TYR A 15 -6.27 3.96 3.81
C TYR A 15 -5.54 2.73 4.39
N LEU A 16 -4.39 2.34 3.84
CA LEU A 16 -3.64 1.20 4.34
C LEU A 16 -3.20 1.36 5.81
N GLN A 17 -2.85 2.57 6.24
CA GLN A 17 -2.54 2.86 7.65
C GLN A 17 -3.73 2.65 8.60
N GLN A 18 -4.96 2.77 8.12
CA GLN A 18 -6.16 2.54 8.95
C GLN A 18 -6.50 1.05 9.08
N TYR A 19 -6.19 0.25 8.07
CA TYR A 19 -6.57 -1.16 8.00
C TYR A 19 -5.44 -2.14 8.33
N THR A 20 -4.20 -1.66 8.41
CA THR A 20 -3.02 -2.50 8.66
C THR A 20 -2.17 -1.93 9.81
N ARG A 21 -1.28 -2.77 10.36
CA ARG A 21 -0.28 -2.34 11.36
C ARG A 21 1.13 -2.22 10.75
N ALA A 22 1.23 -2.28 9.43
CA ALA A 22 2.49 -2.25 8.72
C ALA A 22 3.27 -0.96 8.96
N MET A 23 4.60 -1.05 8.89
CA MET A 23 5.46 0.12 8.94
C MET A 23 5.18 1.03 7.74
N ARG A 24 5.22 2.35 7.98
CA ARG A 24 4.94 3.36 6.96
C ARG A 24 5.76 3.17 5.67
N ASP A 25 7.03 2.81 5.79
CA ASP A 25 7.91 2.61 4.64
C ASP A 25 7.46 1.43 3.76
N VAL A 26 6.91 0.37 4.37
CA VAL A 26 6.34 -0.79 3.66
C VAL A 26 5.09 -0.38 2.89
N ILE A 27 4.20 0.39 3.55
CA ILE A 27 2.99 0.95 2.94
C ILE A 27 3.36 1.87 1.77
N GLU A 28 4.26 2.82 1.97
CA GLU A 28 4.64 3.78 0.93
C GLU A 28 5.32 3.09 -0.26
N ARG A 29 6.08 2.03 -0.01
CA ARG A 29 6.70 1.19 -1.05
C ARG A 29 5.67 0.43 -1.86
N PHE A 30 4.68 -0.18 -1.21
CA PHE A 30 3.60 -0.85 -1.90
C PHE A 30 2.79 0.15 -2.73
N VAL A 31 2.41 1.29 -2.15
CA VAL A 31 1.61 2.30 -2.85
C VAL A 31 2.32 2.83 -4.09
N GLU A 32 3.65 2.96 -4.05
CA GLU A 32 4.43 3.41 -5.19
C GLU A 32 4.53 2.38 -6.32
N LEU A 33 4.57 1.09 -5.99
CA LEU A 33 4.88 0.04 -6.94
C LEU A 33 3.66 -0.74 -7.44
N PHE A 34 2.63 -0.87 -6.60
CA PHE A 34 1.57 -1.85 -6.79
C PHE A 34 0.16 -1.30 -6.60
N TRP A 35 -0.01 -0.07 -6.12
CA TRP A 35 -1.35 0.49 -5.98
C TRP A 35 -1.99 0.76 -7.33
N ASP A 36 -3.15 0.17 -7.55
CA ASP A 36 -3.93 0.33 -8.76
C ASP A 36 -5.12 1.28 -8.47
N GLN A 37 -5.17 2.40 -9.20
CA GLN A 37 -6.24 3.40 -9.07
C GLN A 37 -7.53 2.99 -9.79
N ASP A 38 -7.47 1.98 -10.66
CA ASP A 38 -8.61 1.50 -11.45
C ASP A 38 -9.40 0.39 -10.74
N VAL A 39 -8.93 -0.09 -9.59
CA VAL A 39 -9.61 -1.09 -8.75
C VAL A 39 -10.04 -0.51 -7.40
N ALA A 40 -10.88 -1.25 -6.68
CA ALA A 40 -11.36 -0.84 -5.37
C ALA A 40 -10.23 -0.79 -4.32
N ASP A 41 -10.37 0.09 -3.32
CA ASP A 41 -9.40 0.21 -2.23
C ASP A 41 -9.30 -1.11 -1.44
N GLU A 42 -10.40 -1.86 -1.33
CA GLU A 42 -10.43 -3.19 -0.71
C GLU A 42 -9.63 -4.24 -1.49
N GLU A 43 -9.63 -4.18 -2.83
CA GLU A 43 -8.82 -5.08 -3.65
C GLU A 43 -7.33 -4.76 -3.50
N ASN A 44 -6.98 -3.47 -3.42
CA ASN A 44 -5.62 -3.03 -3.09
C ASN A 44 -5.19 -3.48 -1.68
N LEU A 45 -6.10 -3.50 -0.71
CA LEU A 45 -5.82 -3.99 0.64
C LEU A 45 -5.48 -5.49 0.64
N ILE A 46 -6.24 -6.31 -0.08
CA ILE A 46 -5.96 -7.74 -0.22
C ILE A 46 -4.59 -7.95 -0.88
N ALA A 47 -4.28 -7.18 -1.93
CA ALA A 47 -2.97 -7.21 -2.57
C ALA A 47 -1.85 -6.81 -1.59
N PHE A 48 -2.09 -5.81 -0.74
CA PHE A 48 -1.14 -5.41 0.30
C PHE A 48 -0.90 -6.50 1.35
N GLU A 49 -1.95 -7.16 1.84
CA GLU A 49 -1.82 -8.25 2.83
C GLU A 49 -0.98 -9.41 2.29
N ASN A 50 -1.14 -9.76 1.01
CA ASN A 50 -0.30 -10.76 0.35
C ASN A 50 1.17 -10.29 0.27
N TYR A 51 1.40 -9.05 -0.16
CA TYR A 51 2.73 -8.45 -0.22
C TYR A 51 3.43 -8.41 1.16
N GLU A 52 2.71 -8.05 2.23
CA GLU A 52 3.24 -8.03 3.59
C GLU A 52 3.65 -9.43 4.07
N SER A 53 2.81 -10.44 3.83
CA SER A 53 3.09 -11.84 4.16
C SER A 53 4.33 -12.38 3.42
N GLU A 54 4.46 -12.08 2.13
CA GLU A 54 5.66 -12.43 1.35
C GLU A 54 6.92 -11.75 1.88
N LEU A 55 6.81 -10.50 2.32
CA LEU A 55 7.92 -9.76 2.91
C LEU A 55 8.36 -10.40 4.25
N GLU A 56 7.42 -10.69 5.15
CA GLU A 56 7.70 -11.30 6.45
C GLU A 56 8.35 -12.69 6.30
N THR A 57 7.84 -13.50 5.37
CA THR A 57 8.40 -14.83 5.11
C THR A 57 9.82 -14.76 4.52
N ALA A 58 10.11 -13.77 3.67
CA ALA A 58 11.45 -13.58 3.10
C ALA A 58 12.53 -13.24 4.15
N TYR A 59 12.16 -12.61 5.27
CA TYR A 59 13.08 -12.22 6.34
C TYR A 59 13.17 -13.21 7.52
N THR A 60 12.41 -14.30 7.49
CA THR A 60 12.34 -15.28 8.60
C THR A 60 13.18 -16.56 8.35
N TYR A 61 14.03 -16.57 7.31
CA TYR A 61 14.96 -17.67 6.99
C TYR A 61 16.41 -17.34 7.32
#